data_AF-A0A6I1C0N7-F1
#
_entry.id   AF-A0A6I1C0N7-F1
#
_cell.length_a   1.000
_cell.length_b   1.000
_cell.length_c   1.000
_cell.angle_alpha   90.00
_cell.angle_beta   90.00
_cell.angle_gamma   90.00
#
_symmetry.space_group_name_H-M   'P 1'
#
loop_
_entity.id
_entity.type
_entity.pdbx_description
1 polymer ?
#
loop_
_entity_poly.entity_id
_entity_poly.type
_entity_poly.pdbx_seq_one_letter_code
_entity_poly.pdbx_strand_id
1 'polypeptide(L)'
;MSNAALAADRSEARTASDRPEPMNTRHGKKQDRKFGTIIAPYLFVLPAFVIVFVFIVLAALNTFRLAFTDSTLLRPGKFVGFENFIKLFHDEYFLTALLNSTIYVICVVPFMVILPLILAYLVKGNSRIMGFFRTAFYMPVVMSAVVVGMIWTNLLDSAGLVNSVLKALKIISKPIPFLTDRWGVLFSSMFVTIWLGLGYYMVIYLTALANIDESLYEAASLDGAGPVRQFIYVTMPGVRSTMMLIMMLSTIAAFRVFNEIYVLTNGSAGPGGMDMTMSMLIKREGTGIQARTGYASAISIVVLVIVGVMLIVQQIIQKRGED
;
A
#
# COMPACT_ATOMS: atom_id res chain seq x y z
N MET A 1 -8.54 87.37 -8.01
CA MET A 1 -7.12 87.47 -7.60
C MET A 1 -7.06 86.94 -6.18
N SER A 2 -6.48 85.80 -5.80
CA SER A 2 -5.29 85.10 -6.25
C SER A 2 -5.51 83.60 -5.99
N ASN A 3 -5.80 82.83 -7.04
CA ASN A 3 -5.89 81.36 -6.99
C ASN A 3 -4.90 80.72 -7.99
N ALA A 4 -3.80 81.44 -8.28
CA ALA A 4 -2.76 81.03 -9.22
C ALA A 4 -1.38 80.81 -8.56
N ALA A 5 -1.25 81.06 -7.24
CA ALA A 5 0.03 80.93 -6.52
C ALA A 5 0.19 79.60 -5.76
N LEU A 6 -0.83 78.74 -5.70
CA LEU A 6 -0.81 77.47 -4.95
C LEU A 6 -0.58 76.22 -5.83
N ALA A 7 -0.50 76.39 -7.15
CA ALA A 7 -0.30 75.30 -8.11
C ALA A 7 1.13 75.18 -8.65
N ALA A 8 2.00 76.16 -8.40
CA ALA A 8 3.38 76.18 -8.90
C ALA A 8 4.42 75.58 -7.93
N ASP A 9 4.08 75.42 -6.64
CA ASP A 9 5.03 74.96 -5.61
C ASP A 9 4.96 73.44 -5.33
N ARG A 10 4.12 72.70 -6.07
CA ARG A 10 3.99 71.24 -5.92
C ARG A 10 4.74 70.41 -6.97
N SER A 11 5.40 71.03 -7.95
CA SER A 11 6.15 70.29 -8.99
C SER A 11 7.66 70.22 -8.76
N GLU A 12 8.24 70.97 -7.83
CA GLU A 12 9.71 71.03 -7.65
C GLU A 12 10.25 70.31 -6.40
N ALA A 13 9.39 69.83 -5.49
CA ALA A 13 9.81 69.10 -4.28
C ALA A 13 9.68 67.57 -4.39
N ARG A 14 9.50 67.01 -5.60
CA ARG A 14 9.39 65.55 -5.85
C ARG A 14 10.62 64.92 -6.51
N THR A 15 11.74 65.62 -6.61
CA THR A 15 12.98 65.15 -7.27
C THR A 15 14.19 65.08 -6.33
N ALA A 16 13.96 65.03 -5.01
CA ALA A 16 15.04 64.95 -4.02
C ALA A 16 15.03 63.65 -3.18
N SER A 17 14.57 62.52 -3.73
CA SER A 17 14.66 61.20 -3.06
C SER A 17 15.43 60.15 -3.88
N ASP A 18 16.43 60.56 -4.65
CA ASP A 18 17.24 59.66 -5.47
C ASP A 18 18.74 59.85 -5.23
N ARG A 19 19.12 59.98 -3.96
CA ARG A 19 20.51 59.74 -3.54
C ARG A 19 20.62 58.26 -3.19
N PRO A 20 21.43 57.46 -3.91
CA PRO A 20 21.67 56.09 -3.50
C PRO A 20 22.30 56.14 -2.10
N GLU A 21 21.60 55.58 -1.12
CA GLU A 21 22.18 55.32 0.19
C GLU A 21 23.51 54.58 -0.01
N PRO A 22 24.58 54.93 0.73
CA PRO A 22 25.80 54.15 0.66
C PRO A 22 25.46 52.72 1.08
N MET A 23 25.43 51.83 0.09
CA MET A 23 25.23 50.40 0.23
C MET A 23 26.23 49.91 1.26
N ASN A 24 25.75 49.73 2.49
CA ASN A 24 26.53 49.24 3.62
C ASN A 24 26.85 47.77 3.32
N THR A 25 27.90 47.55 2.54
CA THR A 25 28.54 46.26 2.29
C THR A 25 29.29 45.84 3.54
N ARG A 26 28.55 45.73 4.66
CA ARG A 26 28.95 44.89 5.78
C ARG A 26 28.94 43.46 5.27
N HIS A 27 30.11 43.11 4.75
CA HIS A 27 30.64 41.78 4.56
C HIS A 27 29.84 40.79 5.41
N GLY A 28 29.01 39.98 4.74
CA GLY A 28 28.43 38.82 5.35
C GLY A 28 29.58 38.04 5.97
N LYS A 29 29.66 38.04 7.30
CA LYS A 29 30.50 37.10 8.03
C LYS A 29 30.16 35.75 7.43
N LYS A 30 31.11 35.14 6.72
CA LYS A 30 31.06 33.72 6.38
C LYS A 30 30.75 33.06 7.70
N GLN A 31 29.51 32.64 7.87
CA GLN A 31 29.08 31.95 9.05
C GLN A 31 29.82 30.63 8.95
N ASP A 32 30.96 30.56 9.64
CA ASP A 32 31.70 29.33 9.85
C ASP A 32 30.65 28.33 10.29
N ARG A 33 30.25 27.46 9.36
CA ARG A 33 29.34 26.36 9.61
C ARG A 33 30.09 25.48 10.58
N LYS A 34 29.94 25.79 11.87
CA LYS A 34 30.56 25.07 12.97
C LYS A 34 30.31 23.60 12.68
N PHE A 35 31.33 22.77 12.87
CA PHE A 35 31.29 21.33 12.73
C PHE A 35 30.00 20.70 13.30
N GLY A 36 29.45 21.29 14.38
CA GLY A 36 28.16 20.95 14.97
C GLY A 36 26.91 21.15 14.09
N THR A 37 26.85 22.12 13.17
CA THR A 37 25.69 22.33 12.28
C THR A 37 25.64 21.33 11.12
N ILE A 38 26.79 20.76 10.75
CA ILE A 38 26.90 19.73 9.70
C ILE A 38 26.70 18.34 10.31
N ILE A 39 27.20 18.09 11.52
CA ILE A 39 27.15 16.76 12.17
C ILE A 39 25.87 16.51 12.94
N ALA A 40 25.23 17.55 13.49
CA ALA A 40 23.98 17.39 14.23
C ALA A 40 22.90 16.64 13.43
N PRO A 41 22.62 16.96 12.14
CA PRO A 41 21.67 16.18 11.34
C PRO A 41 22.02 14.69 11.24
N TYR A 42 23.29 14.34 11.05
CA TYR A 42 23.73 12.94 10.99
C TYR A 42 23.59 12.24 12.34
N LEU A 43 23.89 12.92 13.45
CA LEU A 43 23.75 12.37 14.79
C LEU A 43 22.28 12.12 15.15
N PHE A 44 21.35 12.94 14.66
CA PHE A 44 19.90 12.72 14.83
C PHE A 44 19.38 11.54 13.98
N VAL A 45 19.94 11.31 12.80
CA VAL A 45 19.57 10.18 11.92
C VAL A 45 20.20 8.87 12.39
N LEU A 46 21.36 8.93 13.05
CA LEU A 46 22.17 7.77 13.41
C LEU A 46 21.40 6.72 14.25
N PRO A 47 20.63 7.06 15.30
CA PRO A 47 19.85 6.07 16.04
C PRO A 47 18.82 5.32 15.16
N ALA A 48 18.11 6.04 14.29
CA ALA A 48 17.15 5.44 13.38
C ALA A 48 17.85 4.52 12.36
N PHE A 49 18.98 4.98 11.82
CA PHE A 49 19.80 4.19 10.90
C PHE A 49 20.34 2.92 11.55
N VAL A 50 20.84 3.00 12.78
CA VAL A 50 21.33 1.83 13.53
C VAL A 50 20.21 0.82 13.75
N ILE A 51 19.02 1.25 14.14
CA ILE A 51 17.86 0.35 14.32
C ILE A 51 17.51 -0.33 13.00
N VAL A 52 17.38 0.43 11.90
CA VAL A 52 17.09 -0.13 10.57
C VAL A 52 18.18 -1.11 10.14
N PHE A 53 19.44 -0.75 10.30
CA PHE A 53 20.56 -1.60 9.90
C PHE A 53 20.60 -2.91 10.70
N VAL A 54 20.47 -2.83 12.03
CA VAL A 54 20.58 -4.00 12.91
C VAL A 54 19.36 -4.92 12.78
N PHE A 55 18.14 -4.37 12.76
CA PHE A 55 16.94 -5.21 12.81
C PHE A 55 16.36 -5.57 11.44
N ILE A 56 16.66 -4.80 10.39
CA ILE A 56 16.15 -5.06 9.04
C ILE A 56 17.26 -5.60 8.16
N VAL A 57 18.36 -4.86 8.00
CA VAL A 57 19.42 -5.22 7.03
C VAL A 57 20.19 -6.47 7.49
N LEU A 58 20.69 -6.50 8.73
CA LEU A 58 21.39 -7.69 9.25
C LEU A 58 20.47 -8.91 9.33
N ALA A 59 19.20 -8.74 9.72
CA ALA A 59 18.23 -9.83 9.74
C ALA A 59 18.00 -10.40 8.33
N ALA A 60 17.83 -9.54 7.32
CA ALA A 60 17.70 -9.96 5.93
C ALA A 60 18.96 -10.69 5.44
N LEU A 61 20.16 -10.17 5.72
CA LEU A 61 21.41 -10.83 5.37
C LEU A 61 21.55 -12.20 6.04
N ASN A 62 21.09 -12.34 7.28
CA ASN A 62 21.04 -13.63 7.96
C ASN A 62 20.04 -14.59 7.30
N THR A 63 18.86 -14.13 6.88
CA THR A 63 17.92 -14.92 6.07
C THR A 63 18.56 -15.37 4.75
N PHE A 64 19.29 -14.48 4.07
CA PHE A 64 20.04 -14.83 2.87
C PHE A 64 21.04 -15.95 3.14
N ARG A 65 21.84 -15.83 4.21
CA ARG A 65 22.79 -16.89 4.61
C ARG A 65 22.08 -18.21 4.92
N LEU A 66 21.01 -18.17 5.71
CA LEU A 66 20.28 -19.37 6.16
C LEU A 66 19.66 -20.14 5.00
N ALA A 67 19.21 -19.47 3.95
CA ALA A 67 18.60 -20.11 2.79
C ALA A 67 19.53 -21.12 2.07
N PHE A 68 20.84 -20.94 2.18
CA PHE A 68 21.84 -21.86 1.62
C PHE A 68 22.35 -22.90 2.63
N THR A 69 21.67 -23.03 3.77
CA THR A 69 22.03 -23.97 4.84
C THR A 69 20.87 -24.90 5.20
N ASP A 70 21.18 -26.09 5.70
CA ASP A 70 20.18 -26.99 6.31
C ASP A 70 20.00 -26.67 7.80
N SER A 71 19.69 -25.40 8.09
CA SER A 71 19.55 -24.92 9.46
C SER A 71 18.17 -25.21 10.01
N THR A 72 18.14 -25.70 11.24
CA THR A 72 16.92 -25.84 12.04
C THR A 72 16.96 -24.89 13.22
N LEU A 73 15.84 -24.69 13.91
CA LEU A 73 15.81 -23.82 15.09
C LEU A 73 16.80 -24.27 16.20
N LEU A 74 17.00 -25.59 16.35
CA LEU A 74 17.79 -26.18 17.42
C LEU A 74 19.24 -26.51 17.04
N ARG A 75 19.58 -26.48 15.74
CA ARG A 75 20.91 -26.87 15.27
C ARG A 75 21.40 -25.88 14.20
N PRO A 76 22.60 -25.28 14.37
CA PRO A 76 23.21 -24.50 13.31
C PRO A 76 23.45 -25.40 12.10
N GLY A 77 22.82 -25.07 10.98
CA GLY A 77 22.87 -25.87 9.76
C GLY A 77 24.23 -25.86 9.09
N LYS A 78 24.53 -26.91 8.32
CA LYS A 78 25.65 -26.93 7.38
C LYS A 78 25.28 -26.23 6.09
N PHE A 79 26.26 -25.69 5.37
CA PHE A 79 26.06 -25.13 4.04
C PHE A 79 25.74 -26.25 3.05
N VAL A 80 24.60 -26.14 2.37
CA VAL A 80 24.08 -27.12 1.39
C VAL A 80 23.91 -26.51 -0.01
N GLY A 81 24.37 -25.27 -0.21
CA GLY A 81 24.26 -24.58 -1.49
C GLY A 81 22.80 -24.42 -1.93
N PHE A 82 22.47 -24.89 -3.13
CA PHE A 82 21.15 -24.70 -3.74
C PHE A 82 20.13 -25.81 -3.43
N GLU A 83 20.45 -26.76 -2.55
CA GLU A 83 19.59 -27.93 -2.29
C GLU A 83 18.18 -27.53 -1.83
N ASN A 84 18.06 -26.51 -0.97
CA ASN A 84 16.76 -25.99 -0.54
C ASN A 84 15.92 -25.47 -1.72
N PHE A 85 16.54 -24.81 -2.69
CA PHE A 85 15.83 -24.29 -3.86
C PHE A 85 15.35 -25.40 -4.80
N ILE A 86 16.14 -26.47 -4.97
CA ILE A 86 15.73 -27.65 -5.75
C ILE A 86 14.55 -28.36 -5.08
N LYS A 87 14.58 -28.48 -3.74
CA LYS A 87 13.48 -29.05 -2.95
C LYS A 87 12.17 -28.27 -3.14
N LEU A 88 12.21 -26.94 -3.22
CA LEU A 88 11.02 -26.11 -3.42
C LEU A 88 10.22 -26.49 -4.67
N PHE A 89 10.91 -26.74 -5.79
CA PHE A 89 10.23 -27.09 -7.05
C PHE A 89 9.50 -28.43 -7.02
N HIS A 90 9.80 -29.29 -6.04
CA HIS A 90 9.17 -30.61 -5.86
C HIS A 90 8.22 -30.66 -4.66
N ASP A 91 8.08 -29.57 -3.90
CA ASP A 91 7.19 -29.50 -2.74
C ASP A 91 5.79 -29.04 -3.18
N GLU A 92 4.81 -29.95 -3.08
CA GLU A 92 3.41 -29.67 -3.39
C GLU A 92 2.82 -28.54 -2.55
N TYR A 93 3.28 -28.38 -1.30
CA TYR A 93 2.84 -27.27 -0.45
C TYR A 93 3.37 -25.94 -0.94
N PHE A 94 4.62 -25.90 -1.45
CA PHE A 94 5.20 -24.72 -2.06
C PHE A 94 4.44 -24.32 -3.33
N LEU A 95 4.19 -25.28 -4.23
CA LEU A 95 3.47 -25.02 -5.47
C LEU A 95 2.02 -24.55 -5.21
N THR A 96 1.35 -25.16 -4.24
CA THR A 96 0.00 -24.75 -3.81
C THR A 96 0.03 -23.34 -3.22
N ALA A 97 0.99 -23.04 -2.34
CA ALA A 97 1.12 -21.74 -1.73
C ALA A 97 1.45 -20.62 -2.74
N LEU A 98 2.29 -20.93 -3.72
CA LEU A 98 2.65 -20.03 -4.80
C LEU A 98 1.44 -19.76 -5.70
N LEU A 99 0.69 -20.80 -6.08
CA LEU A 99 -0.53 -20.67 -6.87
C LEU A 99 -1.55 -19.80 -6.15
N ASN A 100 -1.87 -20.11 -4.90
CA ASN A 100 -2.85 -19.35 -4.11
C ASN A 100 -2.44 -17.89 -3.96
N SER A 101 -1.17 -17.61 -3.66
CA SER A 101 -0.67 -16.23 -3.52
C SER A 101 -0.70 -15.48 -4.86
N THR A 102 -0.43 -16.17 -5.97
CA THR A 102 -0.51 -15.59 -7.32
C THR A 102 -1.96 -15.26 -7.70
N ILE A 103 -2.90 -16.18 -7.45
CA ILE A 103 -4.34 -15.93 -7.64
C ILE A 103 -4.77 -14.75 -6.75
N TYR A 104 -4.30 -14.71 -5.51
CA TYR A 104 -4.56 -13.60 -4.59
C TYR A 104 -4.17 -12.25 -5.19
N VAL A 105 -2.96 -12.15 -5.73
CA VAL A 105 -2.44 -10.92 -6.32
C VAL A 105 -3.22 -10.54 -7.57
N ILE A 106 -3.45 -11.49 -8.49
CA ILE A 106 -4.16 -11.25 -9.75
C ILE A 106 -5.60 -10.78 -9.49
N CYS A 107 -6.27 -11.33 -8.46
CA CYS A 107 -7.63 -10.93 -8.13
C CYS A 107 -7.67 -9.64 -7.30
N VAL A 108 -6.92 -9.55 -6.20
CA VAL A 108 -7.04 -8.46 -5.23
C VAL A 108 -6.46 -7.15 -5.74
N VAL A 109 -5.32 -7.17 -6.44
CA VAL A 109 -4.63 -5.94 -6.87
C VAL A 109 -5.50 -5.08 -7.81
N PRO A 110 -6.14 -5.62 -8.87
CA PRO A 110 -7.01 -4.81 -9.72
C PRO A 110 -8.17 -4.17 -8.94
N PHE A 111 -8.81 -4.91 -8.03
CA PHE A 111 -9.88 -4.35 -7.19
C PHE A 111 -9.36 -3.27 -6.26
N MET A 112 -8.16 -3.43 -5.69
CA MET A 112 -7.51 -2.42 -4.84
C MET A 112 -7.08 -1.16 -5.59
N VAL A 113 -6.85 -1.24 -6.90
CA VAL A 113 -6.55 -0.07 -7.72
C VAL A 113 -7.84 0.65 -8.13
N ILE A 114 -8.86 -0.11 -8.56
CA ILE A 114 -10.06 0.44 -9.21
C ILE A 114 -11.11 0.88 -8.19
N LEU A 115 -11.48 0.02 -7.24
CA LEU A 115 -12.59 0.32 -6.33
C LEU A 115 -12.31 1.54 -5.44
N PRO A 116 -11.11 1.71 -4.84
CA PRO A 116 -10.84 2.89 -4.04
C PRO A 116 -10.84 4.19 -4.86
N LEU A 117 -10.47 4.13 -6.14
CA LEU A 117 -10.55 5.29 -7.04
C LEU A 117 -12.00 5.69 -7.30
N ILE A 118 -12.87 4.71 -7.56
CA ILE A 118 -14.31 4.95 -7.73
C ILE A 118 -14.88 5.57 -6.44
N LEU A 119 -14.58 4.98 -5.29
CA LEU A 119 -15.03 5.52 -3.99
C LEU A 119 -14.51 6.94 -3.77
N ALA A 120 -13.21 7.19 -4.00
CA ALA A 120 -12.61 8.51 -3.84
C ALA A 120 -13.25 9.56 -4.73
N TYR A 121 -13.56 9.21 -5.99
CA TYR A 121 -14.27 10.08 -6.92
C TYR A 121 -15.69 10.40 -6.43
N LEU A 122 -16.42 9.38 -5.96
CA LEU A 122 -17.76 9.55 -5.38
C LEU A 122 -17.74 10.39 -4.10
N VAL A 123 -16.62 10.41 -3.37
CA VAL A 123 -16.47 11.15 -2.10
C VAL A 123 -15.57 12.39 -2.16
N LYS A 124 -15.28 12.92 -3.37
CA LYS A 124 -14.37 14.07 -3.57
C LYS A 124 -14.90 15.39 -2.98
N GLY A 125 -16.21 15.62 -2.95
CA GLY A 125 -16.82 16.90 -2.55
C GLY A 125 -16.69 17.28 -1.05
N ASN A 126 -16.84 18.57 -0.72
CA ASN A 126 -16.62 19.11 0.63
C ASN A 126 -17.88 19.14 1.53
N SER A 127 -18.86 18.26 1.29
CA SER A 127 -20.10 18.23 2.07
C SER A 127 -19.96 17.41 3.37
N ARG A 128 -20.80 17.70 4.37
CA ARG A 128 -20.83 16.92 5.62
C ARG A 128 -21.19 15.45 5.39
N ILE A 129 -22.03 15.19 4.39
CA ILE A 129 -22.39 13.83 3.93
C ILE A 129 -21.13 13.12 3.41
N MET A 130 -20.28 13.81 2.67
CA MET A 130 -19.02 13.26 2.18
C MET A 130 -18.04 12.92 3.30
N GLY A 131 -17.95 13.78 4.32
CA GLY A 131 -17.17 13.51 5.53
C GLY A 131 -17.64 12.23 6.25
N PHE A 132 -18.96 12.01 6.33
CA PHE A 132 -19.52 10.78 6.89
C PHE A 132 -19.11 9.54 6.09
N PHE A 133 -19.28 9.55 4.75
CA PHE A 133 -18.89 8.41 3.92
C PHE A 133 -17.38 8.12 3.95
N ARG A 134 -16.52 9.16 3.94
CA ARG A 134 -15.07 8.99 4.12
C ARG A 134 -14.74 8.27 5.43
N THR A 135 -15.40 8.68 6.51
CA THR A 135 -15.21 8.08 7.84
C THR A 135 -15.72 6.64 7.86
N ALA A 136 -16.90 6.37 7.29
CA ALA A 136 -17.49 5.03 7.24
C ALA A 136 -16.64 4.05 6.44
N PHE A 137 -16.12 4.45 5.28
CA PHE A 137 -15.23 3.60 4.46
C PHE A 137 -13.84 3.44 5.05
N TYR A 138 -13.35 4.39 5.86
CA TYR A 138 -12.05 4.29 6.53
C TYR A 138 -12.12 3.52 7.86
N MET A 139 -13.29 3.40 8.48
CA MET A 139 -13.50 2.71 9.76
C MET A 139 -12.88 1.30 9.82
N PRO A 140 -12.96 0.45 8.76
CA PRO A 140 -12.32 -0.86 8.75
C PRO A 140 -10.81 -0.83 8.92
N VAL A 141 -10.14 0.19 8.37
CA VAL A 141 -8.67 0.33 8.38
C VAL A 141 -8.13 0.49 9.80
N VAL A 142 -8.92 1.09 10.69
CA VAL A 142 -8.55 1.36 12.08
C VAL A 142 -8.74 0.13 12.97
N MET A 143 -9.52 -0.86 12.53
CA MET A 143 -9.76 -2.08 13.28
C MET A 143 -8.60 -3.06 13.15
N SER A 144 -8.36 -3.85 14.21
CA SER A 144 -7.39 -4.95 14.14
C SER A 144 -7.86 -6.01 13.13
N ALA A 145 -6.95 -6.43 12.24
CA ALA A 145 -7.23 -7.49 11.26
C ALA A 145 -7.72 -8.79 11.92
N VAL A 146 -7.29 -9.08 13.16
CA VAL A 146 -7.76 -10.25 13.91
C VAL A 146 -9.22 -10.11 14.32
N VAL A 147 -9.62 -8.93 14.83
CA VAL A 147 -11.01 -8.66 15.24
C VAL A 147 -11.92 -8.72 14.02
N VAL A 148 -11.50 -8.10 12.91
CA VAL A 148 -12.24 -8.16 11.65
C VAL A 148 -12.37 -9.59 11.14
N GLY A 149 -11.28 -10.36 11.17
CA GLY A 149 -11.31 -11.77 10.80
C GLY A 149 -12.30 -12.56 11.65
N MET A 150 -12.31 -12.39 12.98
CA MET A 150 -13.27 -13.07 13.87
C MET A 150 -14.72 -12.70 13.57
N ILE A 151 -15.02 -11.43 13.28
CA ILE A 151 -16.37 -10.99 12.89
C ILE A 151 -16.79 -11.69 11.59
N TRP A 152 -15.92 -11.68 10.59
CA TRP A 152 -16.21 -12.31 9.29
C TRP A 152 -16.30 -13.84 9.38
N THR A 153 -15.51 -14.50 10.24
CA THR A 153 -15.65 -15.93 10.50
C THR A 153 -17.06 -16.25 11.00
N ASN A 154 -17.59 -15.47 11.94
CA ASN A 154 -18.96 -15.67 12.46
C ASN A 154 -20.03 -15.33 11.41
N LEU A 155 -19.83 -14.27 10.62
CA LEU A 155 -20.80 -13.86 9.58
C LEU A 155 -20.90 -14.87 8.43
N LEU A 156 -19.76 -15.44 8.02
CA LEU A 156 -19.62 -16.36 6.88
C LEU A 156 -19.79 -17.83 7.27
N ASP A 157 -19.95 -18.13 8.55
CA ASP A 157 -20.23 -19.50 8.99
C ASP A 157 -21.51 -20.06 8.32
N SER A 158 -21.64 -21.38 8.30
CA SER A 158 -22.80 -22.08 7.73
C SER A 158 -24.11 -21.69 8.42
N ALA A 159 -24.05 -21.40 9.73
CA ALA A 159 -25.15 -20.85 10.53
C ALA A 159 -25.08 -19.32 10.68
N GLY A 160 -24.13 -18.67 10.00
CA GLY A 160 -23.87 -17.24 10.08
C GLY A 160 -24.97 -16.37 9.47
N LEU A 161 -24.86 -15.07 9.72
CA LEU A 161 -25.84 -14.07 9.29
C LEU A 161 -25.96 -14.01 7.75
N VAL A 162 -24.85 -14.13 7.02
CA VAL A 162 -24.84 -14.06 5.55
C VAL A 162 -25.68 -15.19 4.96
N ASN A 163 -25.42 -16.43 5.38
CA ASN A 163 -26.19 -17.59 4.93
C ASN A 163 -27.66 -17.51 5.37
N SER A 164 -27.94 -16.97 6.57
CA SER A 164 -29.30 -16.80 7.07
C SER A 164 -30.11 -15.80 6.25
N VAL A 165 -29.52 -14.64 5.89
CA VAL A 165 -30.16 -13.63 5.04
C VAL A 165 -30.39 -14.16 3.63
N LEU A 166 -29.41 -14.84 3.02
CA LEU A 166 -29.56 -15.41 1.68
C LEU A 166 -30.66 -16.48 1.61
N LYS A 167 -30.81 -17.29 2.68
CA LYS A 167 -31.93 -18.25 2.82
C LYS A 167 -33.27 -17.53 2.99
N ALA A 168 -33.33 -16.49 3.82
CA ALA A 168 -34.56 -15.71 4.04
C ALA A 168 -35.05 -15.02 2.76
N LEU A 169 -34.12 -14.50 1.95
CA LEU A 169 -34.41 -13.92 0.63
C LEU A 169 -34.72 -14.98 -0.45
N LYS A 170 -34.70 -16.28 -0.10
CA LYS A 170 -34.91 -17.42 -1.00
C LYS A 170 -33.94 -17.45 -2.20
N ILE A 171 -32.77 -16.81 -2.07
CA ILE A 171 -31.71 -16.83 -3.09
C ILE A 171 -31.01 -18.19 -3.09
N ILE A 172 -30.88 -18.82 -1.91
CA ILE A 172 -30.24 -20.13 -1.74
C ILE A 172 -31.14 -21.11 -0.97
N SER A 173 -31.07 -22.39 -1.31
CA SER A 173 -31.75 -23.47 -0.58
C SER A 173 -30.86 -24.18 0.44
N LYS A 174 -29.54 -24.15 0.23
CA LYS A 174 -28.53 -24.74 1.12
C LYS A 174 -27.49 -23.66 1.47
N PRO A 175 -26.94 -23.66 2.69
CA PRO A 175 -25.91 -22.70 3.06
C PRO A 175 -24.67 -22.86 2.17
N ILE A 176 -24.10 -21.73 1.75
CA ILE A 176 -22.88 -21.69 0.95
C ILE A 176 -21.69 -21.98 1.88
N PRO A 177 -20.78 -22.90 1.51
CA PRO A 177 -19.64 -23.30 2.33
C PRO A 177 -18.47 -22.29 2.24
N PHE A 178 -18.70 -21.04 2.65
CA PHE A 178 -17.70 -19.97 2.52
C PHE A 178 -16.38 -20.26 3.24
N LEU A 179 -16.39 -21.03 4.33
CA LEU A 179 -15.20 -21.32 5.14
C LEU A 179 -14.79 -22.80 5.14
N THR A 180 -15.59 -23.65 4.48
CA THR A 180 -15.40 -25.12 4.49
C THR A 180 -15.09 -25.67 3.11
N ASP A 181 -15.31 -24.92 2.04
CA ASP A 181 -14.79 -25.22 0.70
C ASP A 181 -13.47 -24.48 0.46
N ARG A 182 -12.57 -25.11 -0.30
CA ARG A 182 -11.26 -24.54 -0.66
C ARG A 182 -11.42 -23.15 -1.30
N TRP A 183 -12.17 -23.07 -2.39
CA TRP A 183 -12.34 -21.81 -3.11
C TRP A 183 -13.17 -20.80 -2.33
N GLY A 184 -14.14 -21.30 -1.54
CA GLY A 184 -14.89 -20.48 -0.59
C GLY A 184 -13.97 -19.70 0.36
N VAL A 185 -13.02 -20.38 1.01
CA VAL A 185 -12.08 -19.78 1.97
C VAL A 185 -11.22 -18.72 1.28
N LEU A 186 -10.66 -19.07 0.12
CA LEU A 186 -9.74 -18.19 -0.59
C LEU A 186 -10.46 -16.91 -1.06
N PHE A 187 -11.63 -17.02 -1.69
CA PHE A 187 -12.40 -15.85 -2.15
C PHE A 187 -12.98 -15.03 -1.01
N SER A 188 -13.41 -15.67 0.08
CA SER A 188 -13.85 -14.96 1.30
C SER A 188 -12.71 -14.13 1.88
N SER A 189 -11.49 -14.68 1.91
CA SER A 189 -10.31 -13.98 2.40
C SER A 189 -9.93 -12.79 1.51
N MET A 190 -9.99 -12.97 0.18
CA MET A 190 -9.77 -11.89 -0.79
C MET A 190 -10.79 -10.76 -0.60
N PHE A 191 -12.06 -11.10 -0.42
CA PHE A 191 -13.11 -10.12 -0.18
C PHE A 191 -12.85 -9.31 1.10
N VAL A 192 -12.53 -9.98 2.21
CA VAL A 192 -12.20 -9.31 3.48
C VAL A 192 -10.97 -8.42 3.33
N THR A 193 -9.95 -8.86 2.59
CA THR A 193 -8.76 -8.04 2.31
C THR A 193 -9.11 -6.80 1.51
N ILE A 194 -9.87 -6.95 0.41
CA ILE A 194 -10.34 -5.81 -0.39
C ILE A 194 -11.05 -4.83 0.53
N TRP A 195 -12.06 -5.29 1.26
CA TRP A 195 -12.85 -4.47 2.17
C TRP A 195 -12.01 -3.71 3.21
N LEU A 196 -11.02 -4.38 3.83
CA LEU A 196 -10.10 -3.76 4.78
C LEU A 196 -9.22 -2.67 4.14
N GLY A 197 -8.72 -2.90 2.92
CA GLY A 197 -7.81 -1.97 2.25
C GLY A 197 -8.50 -0.84 1.48
N LEU A 198 -9.81 -0.94 1.19
CA LEU A 198 -10.55 0.05 0.40
C LEU A 198 -10.38 1.47 0.95
N GLY A 199 -10.60 1.66 2.26
CA GLY A 199 -10.52 2.97 2.90
C GLY A 199 -9.13 3.58 2.83
N TYR A 200 -8.09 2.76 3.01
CA TYR A 200 -6.70 3.22 3.02
C TYR A 200 -6.30 3.80 1.65
N TYR A 201 -6.52 3.03 0.57
CA TYR A 201 -6.18 3.48 -0.78
C TYR A 201 -7.11 4.60 -1.29
N MET A 202 -8.35 4.66 -0.81
CA MET A 202 -9.29 5.74 -1.14
C MET A 202 -8.76 7.08 -0.65
N VAL A 203 -8.22 7.14 0.58
CA VAL A 203 -7.64 8.37 1.13
C VAL A 203 -6.42 8.84 0.31
N ILE A 204 -5.58 7.90 -0.14
CA ILE A 204 -4.46 8.23 -1.03
C ILE A 204 -5.00 8.84 -2.34
N TYR A 205 -6.01 8.23 -2.96
CA TYR A 205 -6.63 8.81 -4.16
C TYR A 205 -7.28 10.18 -3.91
N LEU A 206 -7.92 10.42 -2.77
CA LEU A 206 -8.50 11.73 -2.46
C LEU A 206 -7.45 12.84 -2.51
N THR A 207 -6.23 12.58 -2.01
CA THR A 207 -5.13 13.54 -2.08
C THR A 207 -4.65 13.76 -3.52
N ALA A 208 -4.59 12.71 -4.34
CA ALA A 208 -4.22 12.82 -5.75
C ALA A 208 -5.27 13.56 -6.58
N LEU A 209 -6.55 13.28 -6.35
CA LEU A 209 -7.68 13.94 -7.01
C LEU A 209 -7.77 15.43 -6.68
N ALA A 210 -7.27 15.85 -5.51
CA ALA A 210 -7.21 17.25 -5.11
C ALA A 210 -6.13 18.04 -5.88
N ASN A 211 -5.15 17.36 -6.49
CA ASN A 211 -4.08 17.99 -7.28
C ASN A 211 -4.44 18.15 -8.77
N ILE A 212 -5.57 17.60 -9.22
CA ILE A 212 -6.02 17.75 -10.61
C ILE A 212 -6.65 19.13 -10.77
N ASP A 213 -6.20 19.89 -11.77
CA ASP A 213 -6.73 21.20 -12.12
C ASP A 213 -8.23 21.13 -12.44
N GLU A 214 -9.02 21.99 -11.78
CA GLU A 214 -10.48 22.04 -11.94
C GLU A 214 -10.89 22.47 -13.36
N SER A 215 -10.05 23.27 -14.04
CA SER A 215 -10.29 23.72 -15.42
C SER A 215 -10.41 22.55 -16.42
N LEU A 216 -9.75 21.42 -16.16
CA LEU A 216 -9.88 20.22 -17.00
C LEU A 216 -11.29 19.61 -16.91
N TYR A 217 -11.92 19.67 -15.73
CA TYR A 217 -13.28 19.20 -15.54
C TYR A 217 -14.30 20.17 -16.16
N GLU A 218 -14.06 21.47 -16.03
CA GLU A 218 -14.88 22.51 -16.65
C GLU A 218 -14.85 22.42 -18.17
N ALA A 219 -13.66 22.33 -18.77
CA ALA A 219 -13.49 22.16 -20.22
C ALA A 219 -14.21 20.91 -20.73
N ALA A 220 -14.03 19.76 -20.05
CA ALA A 220 -14.74 18.53 -20.40
C ALA A 220 -16.27 18.69 -20.29
N SER A 221 -16.77 19.44 -19.30
CA SER A 221 -18.21 19.69 -19.16
C SER A 221 -18.78 20.56 -20.29
N LEU A 222 -18.01 21.55 -20.77
CA LEU A 222 -18.36 22.39 -21.92
C LEU A 222 -18.41 21.57 -23.21
N ASP A 223 -17.55 20.55 -23.34
CA ASP A 223 -17.56 19.57 -24.44
C ASP A 223 -18.67 18.50 -24.31
N GLY A 224 -19.58 18.64 -23.35
CA GLY A 224 -20.69 17.70 -23.11
C GLY A 224 -20.26 16.36 -22.51
N ALA A 225 -19.06 16.27 -21.91
CA ALA A 225 -18.61 15.06 -21.24
C ALA A 225 -19.38 14.87 -19.90
N GLY A 226 -20.21 13.82 -19.85
CA GLY A 226 -20.87 13.41 -18.61
C GLY A 226 -19.89 12.83 -17.56
N PRO A 227 -20.38 12.51 -16.34
CA PRO A 227 -19.54 12.10 -15.21
C PRO A 227 -18.65 10.86 -15.48
N VAL A 228 -19.17 9.90 -16.25
CA VAL A 228 -18.41 8.69 -16.64
C VAL A 228 -17.27 9.04 -17.61
N ARG A 229 -17.53 9.94 -18.56
CA ARG A 229 -16.52 10.38 -19.53
C ARG A 229 -15.44 11.22 -18.84
N GLN A 230 -15.82 12.11 -17.92
CA GLN A 230 -14.87 12.83 -17.08
C GLN A 230 -14.03 11.87 -16.22
N PHE A 231 -14.65 10.83 -15.63
CA PHE A 231 -13.91 9.82 -14.87
C PHE A 231 -12.86 9.11 -15.73
N ILE A 232 -13.23 8.65 -16.93
CA ILE A 232 -12.35 7.86 -17.79
C ILE A 232 -11.24 8.71 -18.43
N TYR A 233 -11.55 9.93 -18.88
CA TYR A 233 -10.64 10.73 -19.70
C TYR A 233 -9.92 11.86 -18.95
N VAL A 234 -10.42 12.28 -17.78
CA VAL A 234 -9.78 13.32 -16.96
C VAL A 234 -9.21 12.70 -15.68
N THR A 235 -10.08 12.02 -14.92
CA THR A 235 -9.70 11.51 -13.59
C THR A 235 -8.68 10.38 -13.66
N MET A 236 -8.95 9.29 -14.38
CA MET A 236 -8.04 8.13 -14.44
C MET A 236 -6.65 8.51 -14.96
N PRO A 237 -6.49 9.29 -16.06
CA PRO A 237 -5.18 9.75 -16.51
C PRO A 237 -4.52 10.70 -15.50
N GLY A 238 -5.30 11.61 -14.89
CA GLY A 238 -4.80 12.58 -13.91
C GLY A 238 -4.23 11.95 -12.64
N VAL A 239 -4.69 10.76 -12.24
CA VAL A 239 -4.15 10.01 -11.08
C VAL A 239 -3.25 8.84 -11.45
N ARG A 240 -2.82 8.69 -12.71
CA ARG A 240 -2.09 7.50 -13.18
C ARG A 240 -0.86 7.14 -12.34
N SER A 241 -0.05 8.13 -11.97
CA SER A 241 1.12 7.92 -11.11
C SER A 241 0.73 7.37 -9.72
N THR A 242 -0.40 7.85 -9.18
CA THR A 242 -0.95 7.33 -7.92
C THR A 242 -1.55 5.94 -8.07
N MET A 243 -2.19 5.62 -9.22
CA MET A 243 -2.66 4.26 -9.51
C MET A 243 -1.50 3.27 -9.53
N MET A 244 -0.35 3.64 -10.10
CA MET A 244 0.86 2.79 -10.11
C MET A 244 1.43 2.61 -8.71
N LEU A 245 1.50 3.68 -7.90
CA LEU A 245 1.91 3.58 -6.51
C LEU A 245 1.01 2.62 -5.72
N ILE A 246 -0.30 2.73 -5.87
CA ILE A 246 -1.28 1.86 -5.21
C ILE A 246 -1.16 0.42 -5.72
N MET A 247 -0.94 0.22 -7.02
CA MET A 247 -0.69 -1.11 -7.59
C MET A 247 0.55 -1.77 -6.97
N MET A 248 1.65 -1.02 -6.82
CA MET A 248 2.87 -1.52 -6.19
C MET A 248 2.65 -1.88 -4.72
N LEU A 249 2.04 -0.97 -3.94
CA LEU A 249 1.76 -1.19 -2.52
C LEU A 249 0.84 -2.38 -2.30
N SER A 250 -0.25 -2.47 -3.08
CA SER A 250 -1.20 -3.57 -2.99
C SER A 250 -0.62 -4.90 -3.47
N THR A 251 0.29 -4.90 -4.45
CA THR A 251 1.02 -6.13 -4.87
C THR A 251 1.88 -6.67 -3.74
N ILE A 252 2.64 -5.81 -3.06
CA ILE A 252 3.47 -6.20 -1.91
C ILE A 252 2.59 -6.74 -0.78
N ALA A 253 1.48 -6.05 -0.48
CA ALA A 253 0.55 -6.46 0.57
C ALA A 253 -0.13 -7.79 0.25
N ALA A 254 -0.58 -8.00 -0.99
CA ALA A 254 -1.27 -9.20 -1.43
C ALA A 254 -0.37 -10.45 -1.36
N PHE A 255 0.91 -10.35 -1.74
CA PHE A 255 1.86 -11.45 -1.58
C PHE A 255 2.15 -11.78 -0.11
N ARG A 256 2.10 -10.77 0.76
CA ARG A 256 2.35 -10.88 2.20
C ARG A 256 1.10 -11.21 3.01
N VAL A 257 -0.01 -11.56 2.33
CA VAL A 257 -1.27 -11.85 3.02
C VAL A 257 -1.13 -13.04 3.96
N PHE A 258 -1.60 -12.87 5.18
CA PHE A 258 -1.47 -13.86 6.24
C PHE A 258 -2.65 -13.83 7.19
N ASN A 259 -2.95 -12.67 7.78
CA ASN A 259 -3.90 -12.55 8.89
C ASN A 259 -5.31 -13.00 8.49
N GLU A 260 -5.75 -12.59 7.31
CA GLU A 260 -7.12 -12.78 6.83
C GLU A 260 -7.43 -14.27 6.69
N ILE A 261 -6.59 -15.00 5.95
CA ILE A 261 -6.74 -16.45 5.77
C ILE A 261 -6.51 -17.17 7.11
N TYR A 262 -5.54 -16.72 7.92
CA TYR A 262 -5.20 -17.40 9.17
C TYR A 262 -6.35 -17.34 10.17
N VAL A 263 -6.98 -16.19 10.31
CA VAL A 263 -8.09 -16.00 11.26
C VAL A 263 -9.37 -16.64 10.73
N LEU A 264 -9.67 -16.50 9.44
CA LEU A 264 -10.88 -17.11 8.84
C LEU A 264 -10.87 -18.64 8.91
N THR A 265 -9.67 -19.24 8.86
CA THR A 265 -9.50 -20.71 8.88
C THR A 265 -9.03 -21.25 10.23
N ASN A 266 -8.93 -20.41 11.27
CA ASN A 266 -8.32 -20.76 12.56
C ASN A 266 -6.93 -21.41 12.43
N GLY A 267 -6.15 -20.96 11.44
CA GLY A 267 -4.79 -21.43 11.15
C GLY A 267 -4.68 -22.72 10.36
N SER A 268 -5.80 -23.37 10.01
CA SER A 268 -5.78 -24.60 9.20
C SER A 268 -5.39 -24.36 7.74
N ALA A 269 -5.52 -23.11 7.25
CA ALA A 269 -5.35 -22.75 5.86
C ALA A 269 -6.30 -23.52 4.92
N GLY A 270 -7.54 -23.71 5.38
CA GLY A 270 -8.62 -24.33 4.62
C GLY A 270 -8.57 -25.86 4.61
N PRO A 271 -9.48 -26.53 3.89
CA PRO A 271 -9.59 -27.98 3.87
C PRO A 271 -8.27 -28.64 3.42
N GLY A 272 -7.65 -29.43 4.31
CA GLY A 272 -6.37 -30.08 4.03
C GLY A 272 -5.17 -29.14 3.89
N GLY A 273 -5.29 -27.86 4.29
CA GLY A 273 -4.24 -26.85 4.11
C GLY A 273 -4.11 -26.32 2.68
N MET A 274 -5.15 -26.51 1.86
CA MET A 274 -5.15 -26.23 0.44
C MET A 274 -5.21 -24.74 0.06
N ASP A 275 -5.53 -23.86 1.02
CA ASP A 275 -5.61 -22.40 0.86
C ASP A 275 -4.42 -21.67 1.50
N MET A 276 -3.36 -22.43 1.82
CA MET A 276 -2.11 -21.89 2.35
C MET A 276 -1.51 -20.89 1.36
N THR A 277 -1.03 -19.75 1.86
CA THR A 277 -0.26 -18.76 1.09
C THR A 277 1.23 -18.86 1.41
N MET A 278 2.06 -18.17 0.62
CA MET A 278 3.51 -18.17 0.81
C MET A 278 3.89 -17.69 2.22
N SER A 279 3.22 -16.66 2.73
CA SER A 279 3.47 -16.14 4.08
C SER A 279 3.10 -17.16 5.17
N MET A 280 2.02 -17.92 4.96
CA MET A 280 1.65 -19.01 5.87
C MET A 280 2.62 -20.17 5.82
N LEU A 281 3.09 -20.54 4.64
CA LEU A 281 4.08 -21.59 4.47
C LEU A 281 5.41 -21.21 5.14
N ILE A 282 5.86 -19.97 4.96
CA ILE A 282 7.05 -19.44 5.66
C ILE A 282 6.88 -19.54 7.17
N LYS A 283 5.70 -19.18 7.70
CA LYS A 283 5.43 -19.32 9.14
C LYS A 283 5.47 -20.79 9.57
N ARG A 284 4.79 -21.68 8.84
CA ARG A 284 4.70 -23.11 9.14
C ARG A 284 6.08 -23.77 9.18
N GLU A 285 6.95 -23.43 8.23
CA GLU A 285 8.30 -23.99 8.11
C GLU A 285 9.33 -23.29 9.00
N GLY A 286 9.14 -22.00 9.26
CA GLY A 286 10.09 -21.17 10.00
C GLY A 286 9.86 -21.10 11.50
N THR A 287 8.74 -21.62 12.01
CA THR A 287 8.39 -21.54 13.43
C THR A 287 8.04 -22.90 14.03
N GLY A 288 8.21 -23.03 15.34
CA GLY A 288 8.00 -24.28 16.08
C GLY A 288 9.27 -25.09 16.31
N ILE A 289 9.16 -26.16 17.09
CA ILE A 289 10.31 -26.99 17.52
C ILE A 289 10.98 -27.70 16.32
N GLN A 290 10.19 -28.03 15.30
CA GLN A 290 10.64 -28.69 14.07
C GLN A 290 10.97 -27.70 12.94
N ALA A 291 11.11 -26.40 13.24
CA ALA A 291 11.31 -25.38 12.22
C ALA A 291 12.56 -25.63 11.37
N ARG A 292 12.33 -25.74 10.06
CA ARG A 292 13.34 -25.82 9.01
C ARG A 292 13.69 -24.41 8.55
N THR A 293 14.37 -23.66 9.43
CA THR A 293 14.70 -22.24 9.22
C THR A 293 15.46 -21.96 7.92
N GLY A 294 16.32 -22.88 7.46
CA GLY A 294 17.00 -22.75 6.17
C GLY A 294 16.03 -22.87 4.99
N TYR A 295 15.12 -23.85 5.05
CA TYR A 295 14.07 -24.03 4.04
C TYR A 295 13.09 -22.85 3.99
N ALA A 296 12.61 -22.38 5.15
CA ALA A 296 11.76 -21.19 5.25
C ALA A 296 12.43 -19.91 4.72
N SER A 297 13.75 -19.80 4.93
CA SER A 297 14.54 -18.70 4.38
C SER A 297 14.66 -18.79 2.86
N ALA A 298 14.80 -19.99 2.29
CA ALA A 298 14.78 -20.18 0.83
C ALA A 298 13.44 -19.77 0.21
N ILE A 299 12.31 -20.17 0.83
CA ILE A 299 10.97 -19.71 0.42
C ILE A 299 10.90 -18.17 0.45
N SER A 300 11.40 -17.55 1.52
CA SER A 300 11.40 -16.09 1.70
C SER A 300 12.19 -15.35 0.61
N ILE A 301 13.34 -15.89 0.20
CA ILE A 301 14.13 -15.33 -0.92
C ILE A 301 13.37 -15.44 -2.23
N VAL A 302 12.73 -16.59 -2.50
CA VAL A 302 11.95 -16.76 -3.74
C VAL A 302 10.79 -15.76 -3.79
N VAL A 303 10.07 -15.56 -2.68
CA VAL A 303 9.03 -14.53 -2.60
C VAL A 303 9.61 -13.13 -2.85
N LEU A 304 10.76 -12.81 -2.25
CA LEU A 304 11.44 -11.53 -2.47
C LEU A 304 11.78 -11.31 -3.94
N VAL A 305 12.31 -12.33 -4.62
CA VAL A 305 12.64 -12.27 -6.06
C VAL A 305 11.37 -12.09 -6.89
N ILE A 306 10.32 -12.86 -6.63
CA ILE A 306 9.05 -12.76 -7.37
C ILE A 306 8.44 -11.37 -7.22
N VAL A 307 8.29 -10.88 -5.99
CA VAL A 307 7.74 -9.54 -5.73
C VAL A 307 8.65 -8.47 -6.35
N GLY A 308 9.98 -8.59 -6.21
CA GLY A 308 10.93 -7.66 -6.80
C GLY A 308 10.82 -7.57 -8.33
N VAL A 309 10.73 -8.73 -9.01
CA VAL A 309 10.52 -8.77 -10.46
C VAL A 309 9.20 -8.12 -10.84
N MET A 310 8.10 -8.40 -10.13
CA MET A 310 6.81 -7.76 -10.41
C MET A 310 6.87 -6.24 -10.26
N LEU A 311 7.51 -5.73 -9.21
CA LEU A 311 7.67 -4.29 -9.00
C LEU A 311 8.52 -3.64 -10.10
N ILE A 312 9.61 -4.29 -10.53
CA ILE A 312 10.44 -3.81 -11.63
C ILE A 312 9.62 -3.76 -12.93
N VAL A 313 8.83 -4.80 -13.23
CA VAL A 313 7.95 -4.83 -14.40
C VAL A 313 6.92 -3.70 -14.34
N GLN A 314 6.28 -3.49 -13.19
CA GLN A 314 5.34 -2.37 -13.00
C GLN A 314 6.01 -1.01 -13.22
N GLN A 315 7.23 -0.79 -12.71
CA GLN A 315 7.97 0.44 -12.94
C GLN A 315 8.37 0.65 -14.41
N ILE A 316 8.77 -0.41 -15.11
CA ILE A 316 9.11 -0.33 -16.54
C ILE A 316 7.86 0.04 -17.36
N ILE A 317 6.70 -0.55 -17.05
CA ILE A 317 5.43 -0.24 -17.69
C ILE A 317 5.02 1.21 -17.42
N GLN A 318 5.28 1.73 -16.21
CA GLN A 318 5.01 3.12 -15.87
C GLN A 318 5.81 4.09 -16.75
N LYS A 319 7.14 3.90 -16.83
CA LYS A 319 8.03 4.79 -17.58
C LYS A 319 7.66 4.86 -19.06
N ARG A 320 7.40 3.70 -19.69
CA ARG A 320 6.96 3.62 -21.08
C ARG A 320 5.62 4.29 -21.36
N GLY A 321 4.85 4.57 -20.32
CA GLY A 321 3.57 5.23 -20.43
C GLY A 321 3.64 6.75 -20.27
N GLU A 322 4.73 7.26 -19.72
CA GLU A 322 5.01 8.69 -19.58
C GLU A 322 5.68 9.25 -20.86
N ASP A 323 6.28 8.37 -21.68
CA ASP A 323 6.76 8.62 -23.04
C ASP A 323 5.63 8.53 -24.09
#